data_AF-K9AU22-F1
#
_entry.id   AF-K9AU22-F1
#
_cell.length_a   1.000
_cell.length_b   1.000
_cell.length_c   1.000
_cell.angle_alpha   90.00
_cell.angle_beta   90.00
_cell.angle_gamma   90.00
#
_symmetry.space_group_name_H-M   'P 1'
#
loop_
_entity.id
_entity.type
_entity.pdbx_description
1 polymer ?
#
loop_
_entity_poly.entity_id
_entity_poly.type
_entity_poly.pdbx_seq_one_letter_code
_entity_poly.pdbx_strand_id
1 'polypeptide(L)'
;MGAASAKIDYIARMLVEPGTAGDELFNRLVASTARRLAAGQEAGTIRSGSATHVTALIVTVHELAQLVLRERVRSALGADPLSPKDIGRLTAPTLELLNHGLYVSDTTLAISREAITRQDSSTPTP
;
A
#
# COMPACT_ATOMS: atom_id res chain seq x y z
N MET A 1 -8.17 22.00 17.38
CA MET A 1 -8.15 20.82 16.49
C MET A 1 -9.50 20.72 15.80
N GLY A 2 -9.54 20.70 14.46
CA GLY A 2 -10.81 20.63 13.72
C GLY A 2 -11.43 19.22 13.76
N ALA A 3 -12.76 19.14 13.68
CA ALA A 3 -13.52 17.88 13.73
C ALA A 3 -13.06 16.82 12.69
N ALA A 4 -12.49 17.26 11.56
CA ALA A 4 -11.91 16.37 10.55
C ALA A 4 -10.67 15.61 11.08
N SER A 5 -9.82 16.24 11.88
CA SER A 5 -8.64 15.55 12.47
C SER A 5 -9.08 14.47 13.45
N ALA A 6 -10.08 14.75 14.29
CA ALA A 6 -10.59 13.77 15.26
C ALA A 6 -11.18 12.51 14.59
N LYS A 7 -11.84 12.67 13.43
CA LYS A 7 -12.35 11.52 12.64
C LYS A 7 -11.21 10.68 12.07
N ILE A 8 -10.17 11.33 11.55
CA ILE A 8 -8.99 10.68 10.98
C ILE A 8 -8.22 9.92 12.08
N ASP A 9 -8.06 10.53 13.25
CA ASP A 9 -7.40 9.90 14.41
C ASP A 9 -8.22 8.68 14.91
N TYR A 10 -9.55 8.77 14.88
CA TYR A 10 -10.42 7.63 15.21
C TYR A 10 -10.27 6.48 14.20
N ILE A 11 -10.25 6.77 12.89
CA ILE A 11 -10.06 5.75 11.86
C ILE A 11 -8.68 5.10 12.00
N ALA A 12 -7.63 5.89 12.20
CA ALA A 12 -6.27 5.39 12.39
C ALA A 12 -6.20 4.43 13.59
N ARG A 13 -6.86 4.77 14.70
CA ARG A 13 -6.94 3.92 15.89
C ARG A 13 -7.74 2.64 15.63
N MET A 14 -8.90 2.75 14.98
CA MET A 14 -9.75 1.61 14.62
C MET A 14 -9.06 0.60 13.70
N LEU A 15 -8.12 1.05 12.86
CA LEU A 15 -7.34 0.18 11.97
C LEU A 15 -6.21 -0.58 12.68
N VAL A 16 -5.79 -0.13 13.86
CA VAL A 16 -4.68 -0.74 14.63
C VAL A 16 -5.19 -1.59 15.78
N GLU A 17 -6.27 -1.15 16.43
CA GLU A 17 -6.88 -1.89 17.52
C GLU A 17 -7.59 -3.14 16.98
N PRO A 18 -7.42 -4.32 17.61
CA PRO A 18 -8.17 -5.52 17.23
C PRO A 18 -9.68 -5.27 17.29
N GLY A 19 -10.41 -5.68 16.25
CA GLY A 19 -11.86 -5.58 16.25
C GLY A 19 -12.48 -5.76 14.87
N THR A 20 -13.71 -6.27 14.85
CA THR A 20 -14.44 -6.59 13.62
C THR A 20 -14.68 -5.39 12.71
N ALA A 21 -14.87 -4.20 13.28
CA ALA A 21 -15.04 -2.96 12.51
C ALA A 21 -13.76 -2.54 11.77
N GLY A 22 -12.60 -2.73 12.40
CA GLY A 22 -11.29 -2.49 11.78
C GLY A 22 -11.03 -3.47 10.63
N ASP A 23 -11.30 -4.75 10.87
CA ASP A 23 -11.16 -5.81 9.86
C ASP A 23 -12.08 -5.55 8.65
N GLU A 24 -13.34 -5.19 8.88
CA GLU A 24 -14.30 -4.88 7.82
C GLU A 24 -13.88 -3.63 7.03
N LEU A 25 -13.44 -2.58 7.71
CA LEU A 25 -12.92 -1.39 7.02
C LEU A 25 -11.71 -1.75 6.16
N PHE A 26 -10.73 -2.45 6.72
CA PHE A 26 -9.52 -2.84 6.00
C PHE A 26 -9.85 -3.66 4.75
N ASN A 27 -10.70 -4.68 4.88
CA ASN A 27 -11.13 -5.51 3.75
C ASN A 27 -11.85 -4.69 2.67
N ARG A 28 -12.69 -3.72 3.06
CA ARG A 28 -13.34 -2.81 2.09
C ARG A 28 -12.35 -1.93 1.36
N LEU A 29 -11.32 -1.42 2.05
CA LEU A 29 -10.27 -0.60 1.45
C LEU A 29 -9.44 -1.41 0.43
N VAL A 30 -9.05 -2.64 0.79
CA VAL A 30 -8.34 -3.55 -0.13
C VAL A 30 -9.18 -3.88 -1.35
N ALA A 31 -10.46 -4.23 -1.15
CA ALA A 31 -11.38 -4.53 -2.25
C ALA A 31 -11.59 -3.31 -3.17
N SER A 32 -11.69 -2.10 -2.60
CA SER A 32 -11.79 -0.87 -3.37
C SER A 32 -10.53 -0.60 -4.19
N THR A 33 -9.36 -0.77 -3.60
CA THR A 33 -8.06 -0.62 -4.26
C THR A 33 -7.91 -1.62 -5.40
N ALA A 34 -8.29 -2.89 -5.19
CA ALA A 34 -8.25 -3.92 -6.23
C ALA A 34 -9.11 -3.54 -7.45
N ARG A 35 -10.33 -3.02 -7.23
CA ARG A 35 -11.19 -2.54 -8.33
C ARG A 35 -10.56 -1.36 -9.08
N ARG A 36 -9.96 -0.41 -8.37
CA ARG A 36 -9.27 0.72 -9.00
C ARG A 36 -8.06 0.28 -9.83
N LEU A 37 -7.26 -0.65 -9.32
CA LEU A 37 -6.12 -1.18 -10.05
C LEU A 37 -6.58 -1.94 -11.30
N ALA A 38 -7.62 -2.78 -11.20
CA ALA A 38 -8.18 -3.49 -12.34
C ALA A 38 -8.69 -2.53 -13.43
N ALA A 39 -9.47 -1.50 -13.04
CA ALA A 39 -9.93 -0.48 -13.99
C ALA A 39 -8.76 0.29 -14.63
N GLY A 40 -7.72 0.58 -13.85
CA GLY A 40 -6.50 1.20 -14.37
C GLY A 40 -5.75 0.32 -15.37
N GLN A 41 -5.73 -1.00 -15.14
CA GLN A 41 -5.14 -2.00 -16.05
C GLN A 41 -5.93 -2.08 -17.35
N GLU A 42 -7.26 -2.15 -17.28
CA GLU A 42 -8.15 -2.13 -18.44
C GLU A 42 -7.97 -0.85 -19.28
N ALA A 43 -7.79 0.29 -18.62
CA ALA A 43 -7.55 1.58 -19.27
C ALA A 43 -6.09 1.78 -19.74
N GLY A 44 -5.18 0.82 -19.50
CA GLY A 44 -3.76 0.94 -19.85
C GLY A 44 -2.97 1.97 -19.03
N THR A 45 -3.53 2.46 -17.92
CA THR A 45 -2.91 3.46 -17.03
C THR A 45 -2.12 2.82 -15.88
N ILE A 46 -2.38 1.54 -15.57
CA ILE A 46 -1.65 0.74 -14.60
C ILE A 46 -1.07 -0.47 -15.31
N ARG A 47 0.18 -0.83 -14.99
CA ARG A 47 0.85 -1.99 -15.57
C ARG A 47 0.11 -3.28 -15.21
N SER A 48 -0.10 -4.15 -16.19
CA SER A 48 -0.53 -5.53 -15.95
C SER A 48 0.56 -6.27 -15.18
N GLY A 49 0.19 -6.86 -14.04
CA GLY A 49 1.13 -7.53 -13.14
C GLY A 49 0.51 -8.80 -12.54
N SER A 50 1.33 -9.60 -11.85
CA SER A 50 0.87 -10.80 -11.16
C SER A 50 -0.02 -10.45 -9.95
N ALA A 51 -1.04 -11.29 -9.70
CA ALA A 51 -1.90 -11.28 -8.50
C ALA A 51 -2.40 -9.90 -8.06
N THR A 52 -3.29 -9.27 -8.86
CA THR A 52 -3.91 -7.94 -8.60
C THR A 52 -4.41 -7.77 -7.15
N HIS A 53 -4.91 -8.83 -6.52
CA HIS A 53 -5.34 -8.79 -5.12
C HIS A 53 -4.19 -8.54 -4.12
N VAL A 54 -3.05 -9.23 -4.29
CA VAL A 54 -1.88 -9.06 -3.42
C VAL A 54 -1.26 -7.68 -3.63
N THR A 55 -1.19 -7.21 -4.88
CA THR A 55 -0.77 -5.84 -5.17
C THR A 55 -1.69 -4.82 -4.52
N ALA A 56 -3.01 -5.01 -4.58
CA ALA A 56 -3.97 -4.13 -3.93
C ALA A 56 -3.76 -4.07 -2.42
N LEU A 57 -3.52 -5.23 -1.78
CA LEU A 57 -3.19 -5.30 -0.35
C LEU A 57 -1.95 -4.47 -0.01
N ILE A 58 -0.86 -4.66 -0.76
CA ILE A 58 0.40 -3.92 -0.54
C ILE A 58 0.19 -2.41 -0.68
N VAL A 59 -0.50 -1.97 -1.73
CA VAL A 59 -0.80 -0.56 -1.97
C VAL A 59 -1.65 0.01 -0.84
N THR A 60 -2.73 -0.69 -0.43
CA THR A 60 -3.57 -0.24 0.68
C THR A 60 -2.78 -0.13 1.98
N VAL A 61 -1.92 -1.09 2.30
CA VAL A 61 -1.06 -1.04 3.51
C VAL A 61 -0.10 0.15 3.44
N HIS A 62 0.50 0.42 2.29
CA HIS A 62 1.39 1.58 2.11
C HIS A 62 0.66 2.90 2.37
N GLU A 63 -0.54 3.08 1.82
CA GLU A 63 -1.35 4.28 2.03
C GLU A 63 -1.80 4.42 3.49
N LEU A 64 -2.24 3.32 4.12
CA LEU A 64 -2.66 3.32 5.52
C LEU A 64 -1.50 3.57 6.49
N ALA A 65 -0.28 3.17 6.14
CA ALA A 65 0.89 3.43 6.98
C ALA A 65 1.11 4.94 7.17
N GLN A 66 0.88 5.76 6.15
CA GLN A 66 0.99 7.23 6.26
C GLN A 66 -0.05 7.83 7.21
N LEU A 67 -1.24 7.22 7.25
CA LEU A 67 -2.32 7.61 8.15
C LEU A 67 -2.02 7.21 9.60
N VAL A 68 -1.71 5.93 9.83
CA VAL A 68 -1.48 5.38 11.17
C VAL A 68 -0.20 5.92 11.80
N LEU A 69 0.85 6.12 11.00
CA LEU A 69 2.15 6.60 11.46
C LEU A 69 2.32 8.11 11.30
N ARG A 70 1.23 8.87 11.05
CA ARG A 70 1.26 10.30 10.71
C ARG A 70 2.20 11.13 11.59
N GLU A 71 2.11 10.96 12.92
CA GLU A 71 2.95 11.71 13.85
C GLU A 71 4.44 11.36 13.75
N ARG A 72 4.74 10.07 13.51
CA ARG A 72 6.11 9.59 13.34
C ARG A 72 6.70 10.07 12.02
N VAL A 73 5.91 10.02 10.94
CA VAL A 73 6.28 10.57 9.62
C VAL A 73 6.50 12.08 9.71
N ARG A 74 5.60 12.81 10.38
CA ARG A 74 5.72 14.25 10.62
C ARG A 74 7.01 14.61 11.34
N SER A 75 7.34 13.87 12.40
CA SER A 75 8.56 14.06 13.17
C SER A 75 9.82 13.76 12.36
N ALA A 76 9.83 12.66 11.60
CA ALA A 76 10.99 12.22 10.82
C ALA A 76 11.27 13.11 9.59
N LEU A 77 10.22 13.58 8.90
CA LEU A 77 10.35 14.31 7.64
C LEU A 77 10.17 15.83 7.78
N GLY A 78 9.74 16.30 8.97
CA GLY A 78 9.36 17.69 9.19
C GLY A 78 8.20 18.15 8.28
N ALA A 79 7.35 17.20 7.86
CA ALA A 79 6.27 17.39 6.89
C ALA A 79 5.07 16.55 7.30
N ASP A 80 3.88 17.16 7.42
CA ASP A 80 2.67 16.39 7.73
C ASP A 80 2.12 15.73 6.46
N PRO A 81 2.06 14.40 6.39
CA PRO A 81 1.63 13.71 5.17
C PRO A 81 0.18 14.00 4.75
N LEU A 82 -0.65 14.51 5.67
CA LEU A 82 -2.03 14.88 5.40
C LEU A 82 -2.26 16.40 5.28
N SER A 83 -1.19 17.20 5.39
CA SER A 83 -1.25 18.66 5.26
C SER A 83 -1.28 19.06 3.78
N PRO A 84 -2.25 19.89 3.33
CA PRO A 84 -2.26 20.40 1.97
C PRO A 84 -0.97 21.14 1.58
N LYS A 85 -0.30 21.76 2.55
CA LYS A 85 0.96 22.48 2.33
C LYS A 85 2.14 21.54 2.06
N ASP A 86 2.11 20.36 2.68
CA ASP A 86 3.27 19.46 2.72
C ASP A 86 3.09 18.22 1.83
N ILE A 87 1.87 17.93 1.37
CA ILE A 87 1.54 16.72 0.60
C ILE A 87 2.43 16.57 -0.66
N GLY A 88 2.72 17.68 -1.35
CA GLY A 88 3.55 17.68 -2.56
C GLY A 88 4.99 17.19 -2.32
N ARG A 89 5.52 17.34 -1.10
CA ARG A 89 6.88 16.87 -0.74
C ARG A 89 6.97 15.34 -0.70
N LEU A 90 5.85 14.66 -0.50
CA LEU A 90 5.76 13.20 -0.47
C LEU A 90 5.24 12.64 -1.78
N THR A 91 4.32 13.35 -2.44
CA THR A 91 3.70 12.88 -3.68
C THR A 91 4.73 12.60 -4.77
N ALA A 92 5.67 13.52 -5.03
CA ALA A 92 6.64 13.34 -6.11
C ALA A 92 7.56 12.11 -5.87
N PRO A 93 8.23 11.95 -4.71
CA PRO A 93 9.01 10.75 -4.42
C PRO A 93 8.18 9.45 -4.44
N THR A 94 6.94 9.49 -3.96
CA THR A 94 6.04 8.32 -4.02
C THR A 94 5.71 7.96 -5.48
N LEU A 95 5.47 8.94 -6.35
CA LEU A 95 5.19 8.69 -7.77
C LEU A 95 6.43 8.19 -8.52
N GLU A 96 7.62 8.71 -8.20
CA GLU A 96 8.88 8.18 -8.73
C GLU A 96 9.04 6.71 -8.35
N LEU A 97 8.81 6.39 -7.07
CA LEU A 97 8.83 5.03 -6.56
C LEU A 97 7.81 4.12 -7.27
N LEU A 98 6.58 4.58 -7.47
CA LEU A 98 5.53 3.77 -8.12
C LEU A 98 5.79 3.56 -9.62
N ASN A 99 6.38 4.54 -10.30
CA ASN A 99 6.65 4.47 -11.74
C ASN A 99 7.93 3.72 -12.07
N HIS A 100 8.96 3.86 -11.23
CA HIS A 100 10.30 3.34 -11.50
C HIS A 100 10.70 2.15 -10.62
N GLY A 101 10.03 1.95 -9.49
CA GLY A 101 10.44 0.97 -8.47
C GLY A 101 11.67 1.42 -7.68
N LEU A 102 12.08 0.62 -6.69
CA LEU A 102 13.28 0.87 -5.87
C LEU A 102 14.56 0.30 -6.49
N TYR A 103 14.43 -0.82 -7.21
CA TYR A 103 15.57 -1.56 -7.71
C TYR A 103 15.89 -1.12 -9.13
N VAL A 104 17.19 -0.96 -9.42
CA VAL A 104 17.68 -0.60 -10.76
C VAL A 104 17.49 -1.74 -11.77
N SER A 105 17.47 -2.98 -11.30
CA SER A 105 17.40 -4.18 -12.14
C SER A 105 16.42 -5.21 -11.58
N ASP A 106 15.84 -6.02 -12.47
CA ASP A 106 14.91 -7.10 -12.12
C ASP A 106 15.57 -8.35 -11.51
N THR A 107 16.90 -8.38 -11.35
CA THR A 107 17.65 -9.53 -10.85
C THR A 107 17.08 -10.09 -9.54
N THR A 108 16.76 -9.23 -8.56
CA THR A 108 16.19 -9.66 -7.27
C THR A 108 14.81 -10.29 -7.44
N LEU A 109 13.98 -9.73 -8.34
CA LEU A 109 12.66 -10.28 -8.64
C LEU A 109 12.77 -11.65 -9.35
N ALA A 110 13.72 -11.80 -10.27
CA ALA A 110 13.98 -13.06 -10.97
C ALA A 110 14.40 -14.16 -9.99
N ILE A 111 15.38 -13.88 -9.11
CA ILE A 111 15.85 -14.82 -8.08
C ILE A 111 14.70 -15.26 -7.16
N SER A 112 13.85 -14.31 -6.74
CA SER A 112 12.70 -14.60 -5.88
C SER A 112 11.69 -15.54 -6.57
N ARG A 113 11.37 -15.30 -7.84
CA ARG A 113 10.45 -16.16 -8.61
C ARG A 113 11.00 -17.57 -8.78
N GLU A 114 12.28 -17.70 -9.12
CA GLU A 114 12.93 -19.01 -9.24
C GLU A 114 12.92 -19.79 -7.92
N ALA A 115 13.11 -19.10 -6.78
CA ALA A 115 13.02 -19.72 -5.47
C ALA A 115 11.61 -20.27 -5.17
N ILE A 116 10.57 -19.48 -5.45
CA ILE A 116 9.16 -19.88 -5.25
C ILE A 116 8.83 -21.11 -6.10
N THR A 117 9.14 -21.08 -7.40
CA THR A 117 8.87 -22.22 -8.29
C THR A 117 9.60 -23.49 -7.84
N ARG A 118 10.82 -23.37 -7.31
CA ARG A 118 11.57 -24.51 -6.76
C ARG A 118 10.87 -25.10 -5.53
N GLN A 119 10.37 -24.26 -4.62
CA GLN A 119 9.66 -24.72 -3.42
C GLN A 119 8.38 -25.49 -3.80
N ASP A 120 7.59 -24.98 -4.74
CA ASP A 120 6.37 -25.63 -5.21
C ASP A 120 6.65 -27.01 -5.81
N SER A 121 7.75 -27.15 -6.55
CA SER A 121 8.17 -28.43 -7.14
C SER A 121 8.71 -29.48 -6.15
N SER A 122 9.06 -29.05 -4.94
CA SER A 122 9.68 -29.91 -3.91
C SER A 122 8.72 -30.45 -2.85
N THR A 123 7.41 -30.15 -2.94
CA THR A 123 6.38 -30.72 -2.06
C THR A 123 5.91 -32.07 -2.62
N PRO A 124 6.21 -33.22 -1.98
CA PRO A 124 5.69 -34.51 -2.42
C PRO A 124 4.20 -34.63 -2.10
N THR A 125 3.41 -35.11 -3.07
CA THR A 125 2.00 -35.49 -2.86
C THR A 125 1.90 -36.61 -1.81
N PRO A 126 1.01 -36.52 -0.80
CA PRO A 126 0.77 -37.60 0.16
C PRO A 126 0.13 -38.84 -0.49
#